data_AF-A0A165DXX9-F1
#
_entry.id   AF-A0A165DXX9-F1
#
_cell.length_a   1.000
_cell.length_b   1.000
_cell.length_c   1.000
_cell.angle_alpha   90.00
_cell.angle_beta   90.00
_cell.angle_gamma   90.00
#
_symmetry.space_group_name_H-M   'P 1'
#
loop_
_entity.id
_entity.type
_entity.pdbx_description
1 polymer ?
#
loop_
_entity_poly.entity_id
_entity_poly.type
_entity_poly.pdbx_seq_one_letter_code
_entity_poly.pdbx_strand_id
1 'polypeptide(L)'
;DTRKEEEIVRHILSHRPVAHQKNVWAFWDKGWDALQPWKRRNVIDWIRRLGPEWDVRVLDVAPDSPRNVCHFVDVSLLPPAFTNFEHEHAGQHKADILRVLLLYLHGGVWMDLGGILLGDFDEMWNKIVDPTDPVEVVGLSTAPGKAHLVDRPLGNTFIVAAKGSLFMRLWHEVFSAVMKDRTTSRDVRLDPLFAHLTPLTFPDAYALNADIFSDYIGQFTAAGRLLSLVDPSMGWDGPRFFQENIMLLPFDELFIHNHLTEWNGGPQFTHLSRTRSEPVDRSDPDQASAEAFVETVLERSLIAKMSQAQGLLPDLVQLAAIWDRPENDGADVAPGTWAEYLRWASAHLEQDRQL
;
A
#
# COMPACT_ATOMS: atom_id res chain seq x y z
N ASP A 1 -8.17 -18.51 -9.55
CA ASP A 1 -8.01 -19.62 -8.56
C ASP A 1 -9.37 -20.27 -8.32
N THR A 2 -9.48 -21.61 -8.29
CA THR A 2 -10.76 -22.35 -8.09
C THR A 2 -10.91 -22.93 -6.69
N ARG A 3 -9.92 -22.75 -5.80
CA ARG A 3 -9.97 -23.22 -4.41
C ARG A 3 -11.11 -22.57 -3.65
N LYS A 4 -11.63 -23.28 -2.65
CA LYS A 4 -12.58 -22.71 -1.71
C LYS A 4 -11.89 -21.69 -0.80
N GLU A 5 -12.67 -20.75 -0.26
CA GLU A 5 -12.15 -19.71 0.61
C GLU A 5 -11.41 -20.30 1.82
N GLU A 6 -11.94 -21.35 2.44
CA GLU A 6 -11.29 -21.99 3.60
C GLU A 6 -9.94 -22.61 3.25
N GLU A 7 -9.76 -23.07 2.01
CA GLU A 7 -8.49 -23.60 1.52
C GLU A 7 -7.49 -22.49 1.27
N ILE A 8 -7.93 -21.36 0.70
CA ILE A 8 -7.12 -20.14 0.55
C ILE A 8 -6.69 -19.61 1.92
N VAL A 9 -7.61 -19.52 2.88
CA VAL A 9 -7.31 -19.06 4.23
C VAL A 9 -6.33 -20.00 4.94
N ARG A 10 -6.53 -21.32 4.84
CA ARG A 10 -5.57 -22.31 5.38
C ARG A 10 -4.19 -22.14 4.74
N HIS A 11 -4.14 -21.87 3.45
CA HIS A 11 -2.89 -21.61 2.72
C HIS A 11 -2.21 -20.32 3.21
N ILE A 12 -2.96 -19.23 3.40
CA ILE A 12 -2.45 -17.98 4.00
C ILE A 12 -1.90 -18.22 5.40
N LEU A 13 -2.60 -18.97 6.24
CA LEU A 13 -2.25 -19.24 7.64
C LEU A 13 -1.05 -20.18 7.81
N SER A 14 -0.65 -20.90 6.76
CA SER A 14 0.45 -21.88 6.83
C SER A 14 1.84 -21.22 6.72
N HIS A 15 2.82 -21.74 7.46
CA HIS A 15 4.22 -21.38 7.22
C HIS A 15 4.69 -21.96 5.90
N ARG A 16 5.30 -21.13 5.06
CA ARG A 16 5.87 -21.53 3.77
C ARG A 16 7.21 -20.83 3.58
N PRO A 17 8.32 -21.53 3.35
CA PRO A 17 9.59 -20.90 2.99
C PRO A 17 9.48 -20.03 1.74
N VAL A 18 10.36 -19.05 1.59
CA VAL A 18 10.43 -18.22 0.37
C VAL A 18 11.23 -18.98 -0.68
N ALA A 19 10.57 -19.40 -1.76
CA ALA A 19 11.18 -20.21 -2.82
C ALA A 19 11.54 -19.43 -4.10
N HIS A 20 10.91 -18.27 -4.32
CA HIS A 20 11.09 -17.40 -5.47
C HIS A 20 10.89 -15.93 -5.05
N GLN A 21 11.03 -15.00 -6.00
CA GLN A 21 10.92 -13.56 -5.73
C GLN A 21 9.51 -12.99 -5.95
N LYS A 22 8.64 -13.66 -6.73
CA LYS A 22 7.22 -13.28 -6.90
C LYS A 22 6.42 -13.49 -5.60
N ASN A 23 6.62 -12.60 -4.63
CA ASN A 23 5.90 -12.59 -3.36
C ASN A 23 5.15 -11.25 -3.22
N VAL A 24 3.97 -11.30 -2.63
CA VAL A 24 3.27 -10.10 -2.16
C VAL A 24 3.33 -10.07 -0.65
N TRP A 25 4.03 -9.08 -0.11
CA TRP A 25 4.23 -8.88 1.31
C TRP A 25 3.22 -7.87 1.85
N ALA A 26 2.56 -8.26 2.93
CA ALA A 26 1.69 -7.42 3.72
C ALA A 26 1.89 -7.72 5.21
N PHE A 27 1.49 -6.79 6.08
CA PHE A 27 1.73 -6.92 7.52
C PHE A 27 0.53 -6.46 8.35
N TRP A 28 0.22 -7.22 9.40
CA TRP A 28 -0.71 -6.84 10.44
C TRP A 28 -0.20 -7.35 11.79
N ASP A 29 0.22 -6.44 12.66
CA ASP A 29 0.87 -6.77 13.94
C ASP A 29 0.00 -7.66 14.84
N LYS A 30 -1.32 -7.47 14.79
CA LYS A 30 -2.29 -8.21 15.61
C LYS A 30 -2.67 -9.59 15.05
N GLY A 31 -2.14 -9.99 13.89
CA GLY A 31 -2.42 -11.27 13.26
C GLY A 31 -3.76 -11.35 12.51
N TRP A 32 -3.91 -12.41 11.70
CA TRP A 32 -5.02 -12.57 10.74
C TRP A 32 -6.42 -12.42 11.34
N ASP A 33 -6.67 -13.01 12.52
CA ASP A 33 -8.01 -13.01 13.13
C ASP A 33 -8.43 -11.62 13.61
N ALA A 34 -7.48 -10.71 13.82
CA ALA A 34 -7.73 -9.32 14.16
C ALA A 34 -7.92 -8.40 12.95
N LEU A 35 -7.77 -8.90 11.72
CA LEU A 35 -8.08 -8.14 10.51
C LEU A 35 -9.56 -7.85 10.42
N GLN A 36 -9.92 -6.66 9.99
CA GLN A 36 -11.31 -6.37 9.61
C GLN A 36 -11.75 -7.31 8.47
N PRO A 37 -13.02 -7.78 8.47
CA PRO A 37 -13.51 -8.73 7.47
C PRO A 37 -13.24 -8.32 6.02
N TRP A 38 -13.44 -7.04 5.68
CA TRP A 38 -13.20 -6.52 4.33
C TRP A 38 -11.72 -6.58 3.89
N LYS A 39 -10.77 -6.47 4.82
CA LYS A 39 -9.33 -6.65 4.53
C LYS A 39 -8.98 -8.11 4.29
N ARG A 40 -9.61 -9.06 5.00
CA ARG A 40 -9.42 -10.49 4.74
C ARG A 40 -9.89 -10.83 3.33
N ARG A 41 -11.05 -10.29 2.93
CA ARG A 41 -11.58 -10.40 1.56
C ARG A 41 -10.60 -9.84 0.53
N ASN A 42 -10.01 -8.65 0.77
CA ASN A 42 -8.95 -8.11 -0.10
C ASN A 42 -7.85 -9.14 -0.36
N VAL A 43 -7.27 -9.72 0.70
CA VAL A 43 -6.17 -10.69 0.58
C VAL A 43 -6.59 -11.95 -0.18
N ILE A 44 -7.80 -12.45 0.07
CA ILE A 44 -8.35 -13.60 -0.65
C ILE A 44 -8.49 -13.27 -2.14
N ASP A 45 -9.00 -12.09 -2.48
CA ASP A 45 -9.17 -11.64 -3.86
C ASP A 45 -7.81 -11.43 -4.56
N TRP A 46 -6.79 -10.95 -3.84
CA TRP A 46 -5.41 -10.87 -4.36
C TRP A 46 -4.90 -12.24 -4.82
N ILE A 47 -5.10 -13.28 -4.01
CA ILE A 47 -4.70 -14.66 -4.35
C ILE A 47 -5.47 -15.17 -5.56
N ARG A 48 -6.78 -14.88 -5.63
CA ARG A 48 -7.60 -15.30 -6.77
C ARG A 48 -7.11 -14.71 -8.08
N ARG A 49 -6.81 -13.40 -8.06
CA ARG A 49 -6.34 -12.63 -9.21
C ARG A 49 -4.92 -13.03 -9.62
N LEU A 50 -3.97 -12.97 -8.69
CA LEU A 50 -2.55 -13.18 -9.03
C LEU A 50 -2.22 -14.63 -9.36
N GLY A 51 -3.09 -15.57 -8.98
CA GLY A 51 -2.94 -16.98 -9.30
C GLY A 51 -1.73 -17.63 -8.59
N PRO A 52 -1.30 -18.82 -9.04
CA PRO A 52 -0.30 -19.62 -8.34
C PRO A 52 1.15 -19.11 -8.51
N GLU A 53 1.39 -18.18 -9.44
CA GLU A 53 2.73 -17.63 -9.71
C GLU A 53 3.20 -16.65 -8.63
N TRP A 54 2.26 -16.12 -7.83
CA TRP A 54 2.53 -15.13 -6.78
C TRP A 54 2.17 -15.68 -5.41
N ASP A 55 3.14 -15.62 -4.49
CA ASP A 55 2.92 -15.99 -3.10
C ASP A 55 2.46 -14.79 -2.28
N VAL A 56 1.19 -14.76 -1.87
CA VAL A 56 0.68 -13.74 -0.95
C VAL A 56 0.99 -14.12 0.50
N ARG A 57 1.65 -13.21 1.22
CA ARG A 57 2.22 -13.40 2.56
C ARG A 57 1.78 -12.27 3.48
N VAL A 58 0.86 -12.57 4.40
CA VAL A 58 0.42 -11.64 5.45
C VAL A 58 1.14 -11.97 6.75
N LEU A 59 2.15 -11.18 7.08
CA LEU A 59 2.99 -11.38 8.25
C LEU A 59 2.40 -10.72 9.50
N ASP A 60 2.81 -11.22 10.66
CA ASP A 60 2.40 -10.71 11.97
C ASP A 60 3.55 -10.78 13.00
N VAL A 61 3.30 -10.35 14.24
CA VAL A 61 4.25 -10.48 15.37
C VAL A 61 3.70 -11.38 16.48
N ALA A 62 2.65 -12.14 16.20
CA ALA A 62 2.03 -13.00 17.19
C ALA A 62 3.02 -14.12 17.60
N PRO A 63 3.19 -14.39 18.91
CA PRO A 63 4.01 -15.50 19.37
C PRO A 63 3.56 -16.83 18.72
N ASP A 64 4.53 -17.67 18.35
CA ASP A 64 4.30 -18.98 17.71
C ASP A 64 3.51 -18.97 16.39
N SER A 65 3.25 -17.78 15.83
CA SER A 65 2.58 -17.67 14.54
C SER A 65 3.47 -18.23 13.42
N PRO A 66 2.95 -19.14 12.56
CA PRO A 66 3.65 -19.62 11.37
C PRO A 66 4.08 -18.50 10.41
N ARG A 67 3.49 -17.31 10.56
CA ARG A 67 3.71 -16.11 9.74
C ARG A 67 4.41 -15.00 10.50
N ASN A 68 4.96 -15.31 11.68
CA ASN A 68 5.72 -14.33 12.43
C ASN A 68 6.87 -13.81 11.55
N VAL A 69 7.07 -12.49 11.56
CA VAL A 69 8.14 -11.83 10.79
C VAL A 69 9.51 -12.46 11.01
N CYS A 70 9.80 -13.01 12.19
CA CYS A 70 11.09 -13.63 12.52
C CYS A 70 11.43 -14.86 11.66
N HIS A 71 10.45 -15.46 10.98
CA HIS A 71 10.69 -16.54 10.03
C HIS A 71 11.21 -16.04 8.67
N PHE A 72 11.11 -14.74 8.41
CA PHE A 72 11.43 -14.13 7.12
C PHE A 72 12.52 -13.07 7.21
N VAL A 73 12.75 -12.50 8.40
CA VAL A 73 13.80 -11.50 8.63
C VAL A 73 14.68 -11.91 9.80
N ASP A 74 15.98 -11.68 9.67
CA ASP A 74 16.89 -11.72 10.81
C ASP A 74 16.57 -10.52 11.72
N VAL A 75 16.21 -10.80 12.97
CA VAL A 75 15.82 -9.78 13.95
C VAL A 75 16.95 -8.80 14.25
N SER A 76 18.22 -9.16 14.01
CA SER A 76 19.36 -8.25 14.15
C SER A 76 19.38 -7.11 13.12
N LEU A 77 18.62 -7.25 12.03
CA LEU A 77 18.44 -6.21 11.01
C LEU A 77 17.33 -5.21 11.38
N LEU A 78 16.57 -5.47 12.45
CA LEU A 78 15.50 -4.59 12.91
C LEU A 78 16.04 -3.59 13.94
N PRO A 79 15.66 -2.30 13.88
CA PRO A 79 16.02 -1.34 14.92
C PRO A 79 15.32 -1.70 16.23
N PRO A 80 15.90 -1.37 17.40
CA PRO A 80 15.28 -1.63 18.71
C PRO A 80 13.84 -1.09 18.84
N ALA A 81 13.54 0.03 18.17
CA ALA A 81 12.18 0.58 18.10
C ALA A 81 11.13 -0.41 17.57
N PHE A 82 11.51 -1.37 16.73
CA PHE A 82 10.58 -2.37 16.21
C PHE A 82 9.87 -3.13 17.34
N THR A 83 10.54 -3.41 18.46
CA THR A 83 9.91 -4.08 19.62
C THR A 83 9.25 -3.12 20.60
N ASN A 84 9.69 -1.86 20.63
CA ASN A 84 9.39 -0.90 21.71
C ASN A 84 8.29 0.12 21.39
N PHE A 85 7.64 0.05 20.22
CA PHE A 85 6.48 0.90 19.95
C PHE A 85 5.29 0.52 20.83
N GLU A 86 4.94 1.40 21.78
CA GLU A 86 3.78 1.27 22.66
C GLU A 86 2.78 2.40 22.42
N HIS A 87 2.19 2.46 21.22
CA HIS A 87 1.16 3.46 20.89
C HIS A 87 0.19 2.99 19.80
N GLU A 88 -0.89 3.73 19.56
CA GLU A 88 -2.02 3.33 18.69
C GLU A 88 -1.65 3.03 17.22
N HIS A 89 -0.58 3.66 16.71
CA HIS A 89 -0.07 3.48 15.34
C HIS A 89 1.17 2.57 15.26
N ALA A 90 1.50 1.84 16.32
CA ALA A 90 2.68 0.96 16.37
C ALA A 90 2.73 -0.04 15.21
N GLY A 91 1.59 -0.61 14.82
CA GLY A 91 1.48 -1.54 13.70
C GLY A 91 1.92 -0.93 12.36
N GLN A 92 1.60 0.35 12.11
CA GLN A 92 2.03 1.05 10.90
C GLN A 92 3.55 1.26 10.88
N HIS A 93 4.14 1.74 11.98
CA HIS A 93 5.59 1.97 12.02
C HIS A 93 6.40 0.67 11.93
N LYS A 94 5.90 -0.42 12.51
CA LYS A 94 6.46 -1.77 12.29
C LYS A 94 6.42 -2.14 10.81
N ALA A 95 5.32 -1.86 10.12
CA ALA A 95 5.20 -2.07 8.68
C ALA A 95 6.19 -1.19 7.88
N ASP A 96 6.38 0.07 8.29
CA ASP A 96 7.32 0.99 7.66
C ASP A 96 8.77 0.48 7.71
N ILE A 97 9.17 -0.16 8.82
CA ILE A 97 10.47 -0.81 8.98
C ILE A 97 10.57 -2.08 8.10
N LEU A 98 9.52 -2.90 8.08
CA LEU A 98 9.58 -4.21 7.41
C LEU A 98 9.54 -4.14 5.90
N ARG A 99 8.81 -3.18 5.31
CA ARG A 99 8.45 -3.24 3.89
C ARG A 99 9.66 -3.33 2.95
N VAL A 100 10.61 -2.41 3.11
CA VAL A 100 11.78 -2.32 2.24
C VAL A 100 12.82 -3.38 2.60
N LEU A 101 12.86 -3.82 3.87
CA LEU A 101 13.69 -4.92 4.30
C LEU A 101 13.26 -6.25 3.65
N LEU A 102 11.96 -6.54 3.62
CA LEU A 102 11.43 -7.74 2.99
C LEU A 102 11.70 -7.75 1.48
N LEU A 103 11.51 -6.61 0.81
CA LEU A 103 11.85 -6.45 -0.60
C LEU A 103 13.35 -6.60 -0.86
N TYR A 104 14.21 -6.04 0.00
CA TYR A 104 15.64 -6.24 -0.11
C TYR A 104 16.04 -7.72 0.03
N LEU A 105 15.48 -8.43 1.01
CA LEU A 105 15.85 -9.82 1.28
C LEU A 105 15.28 -10.80 0.26
N HIS A 106 14.05 -10.57 -0.19
CA HIS A 106 13.27 -11.58 -0.92
C HIS A 106 12.74 -11.12 -2.28
N GLY A 107 12.74 -9.81 -2.55
CA GLY A 107 12.09 -9.23 -3.72
C GLY A 107 10.57 -9.34 -3.67
N GLY A 108 9.95 -8.93 -4.77
CA GLY A 108 8.51 -9.02 -4.99
C GLY A 108 7.84 -7.66 -4.86
N VAL A 109 6.66 -7.68 -4.25
CA VAL A 109 5.75 -6.55 -4.11
C VAL A 109 5.46 -6.35 -2.62
N TRP A 110 5.57 -5.14 -2.11
CA TRP A 110 4.90 -4.72 -0.89
C TRP A 110 3.54 -4.11 -1.25
N MET A 111 2.49 -4.50 -0.55
CA MET A 111 1.18 -3.88 -0.70
C MET A 111 0.44 -3.84 0.65
N ASP A 112 -0.07 -2.67 1.01
CA ASP A 112 -0.88 -2.52 2.21
C ASP A 112 -2.23 -3.26 2.11
N LEU A 113 -2.67 -3.86 3.21
CA LEU A 113 -3.92 -4.63 3.35
C LEU A 113 -5.22 -3.88 3.01
N GLY A 114 -5.17 -2.54 2.98
CA GLY A 114 -6.32 -1.70 2.61
C GLY A 114 -6.59 -1.62 1.11
N GLY A 115 -5.79 -2.26 0.25
CA GLY A 115 -5.98 -2.22 -1.20
C GLY A 115 -6.92 -3.31 -1.74
N ILE A 116 -7.91 -2.94 -2.54
CA ILE A 116 -8.58 -3.87 -3.46
C ILE A 116 -7.73 -3.90 -4.74
N LEU A 117 -7.19 -5.06 -5.12
CA LEU A 117 -6.34 -5.19 -6.30
C LEU A 117 -7.20 -5.34 -7.56
N LEU A 118 -7.01 -4.45 -8.54
CA LEU A 118 -7.83 -4.36 -9.75
C LEU A 118 -7.08 -4.71 -11.03
N GLY A 119 -5.75 -4.54 -11.05
CA GLY A 119 -4.86 -4.98 -12.14
C GLY A 119 -3.87 -6.06 -11.69
N ASP A 120 -2.99 -6.50 -12.59
CA ASP A 120 -1.93 -7.45 -12.29
C ASP A 120 -0.58 -6.79 -11.96
N PHE A 121 0.42 -7.60 -11.58
CA PHE A 121 1.77 -7.14 -11.32
C PHE A 121 2.79 -7.60 -12.35
N ASP A 122 2.39 -8.39 -13.35
CA ASP A 122 3.32 -9.07 -14.22
C ASP A 122 4.00 -8.10 -15.19
N GLU A 123 3.31 -7.07 -15.68
CA GLU A 123 3.95 -6.03 -16.51
C GLU A 123 5.11 -5.34 -15.77
N MET A 124 4.85 -4.83 -14.56
CA MET A 124 5.88 -4.20 -13.72
C MET A 124 6.97 -5.19 -13.31
N TRP A 125 6.59 -6.41 -12.95
CA TRP A 125 7.55 -7.43 -12.53
C TRP A 125 8.48 -7.84 -13.67
N ASN A 126 7.96 -7.97 -14.90
CA ASN A 126 8.76 -8.30 -16.06
C ASN A 126 9.84 -7.24 -16.32
N LYS A 127 9.54 -5.94 -16.11
CA LYS A 127 10.56 -4.88 -16.16
C LYS A 127 11.63 -5.07 -15.09
N ILE A 128 11.21 -5.30 -13.85
CA ILE A 128 12.11 -5.44 -12.69
C ILE A 128 13.11 -6.61 -12.84
N VAL A 129 12.74 -7.67 -13.55
CA VAL A 129 13.61 -8.84 -13.74
C VAL A 129 14.32 -8.87 -15.09
N ASP A 130 14.00 -7.96 -16.01
CA ASP A 130 14.65 -7.86 -17.31
C ASP A 130 16.01 -7.15 -17.15
N PRO A 131 17.15 -7.82 -17.39
CA PRO A 131 18.47 -7.19 -17.25
C PRO A 131 18.75 -6.09 -18.29
N THR A 132 17.86 -5.89 -19.26
CA THR A 132 17.94 -4.86 -20.29
C THR A 132 17.04 -3.65 -20.02
N ASP A 133 16.07 -3.77 -19.11
CA ASP A 133 15.26 -2.65 -18.66
C ASP A 133 15.96 -1.98 -17.45
N PRO A 134 16.14 -0.65 -17.44
CA PRO A 134 16.82 0.03 -16.34
C PRO A 134 15.97 0.12 -15.06
N VAL A 135 14.66 -0.16 -15.12
CA VAL A 135 13.78 -0.04 -13.95
C VAL A 135 14.19 -1.04 -12.87
N GLU A 136 14.59 -0.51 -11.71
CA GLU A 136 14.91 -1.30 -10.51
C GLU A 136 13.82 -1.25 -9.45
N VAL A 137 12.98 -0.20 -9.49
CA VAL A 137 11.90 0.02 -8.51
C VAL A 137 10.66 0.54 -9.22
N VAL A 138 9.52 -0.06 -8.92
CA VAL A 138 8.22 0.55 -9.20
C VAL A 138 7.58 0.99 -7.89
N GLY A 139 6.99 2.18 -7.86
CA GLY A 139 6.23 2.62 -6.70
C GLY A 139 5.29 3.77 -7.02
N LEU A 140 4.61 4.27 -6.00
CA LEU A 140 3.58 5.29 -6.17
C LEU A 140 4.15 6.71 -6.11
N SER A 141 3.70 7.61 -6.97
CA SER A 141 3.91 9.04 -6.78
C SER A 141 3.20 9.57 -5.53
N THR A 142 3.71 10.63 -4.90
CA THR A 142 3.15 11.20 -3.66
C THR A 142 2.15 12.34 -3.86
N ALA A 143 1.82 12.70 -5.11
CA ALA A 143 0.84 13.73 -5.42
C ALA A 143 -0.03 13.35 -6.64
N PRO A 144 -1.26 13.92 -6.76
CA PRO A 144 -2.18 13.61 -7.85
C PRO A 144 -1.59 13.83 -9.25
N GLY A 145 -2.08 13.04 -10.21
CA GLY A 145 -1.59 13.07 -11.59
C GLY A 145 -0.12 12.67 -11.71
N LYS A 146 0.64 13.40 -12.55
CA LYS A 146 2.09 13.17 -12.77
C LYS A 146 2.98 14.04 -11.87
N ALA A 147 2.42 14.71 -10.88
CA ALA A 147 3.17 15.51 -9.91
C ALA A 147 3.67 14.61 -8.77
N HIS A 148 4.62 15.10 -7.99
CA HIS A 148 5.05 14.47 -6.75
C HIS A 148 5.49 15.54 -5.75
N LEU A 149 5.51 15.22 -4.46
CA LEU A 149 6.04 16.12 -3.44
C LEU A 149 7.53 16.39 -3.67
N VAL A 150 7.96 17.62 -3.39
CA VAL A 150 9.38 18.01 -3.45
C VAL A 150 10.15 17.20 -2.42
N ASP A 151 11.30 16.65 -2.86
CA ASP A 151 12.18 15.80 -2.07
C ASP A 151 11.55 14.51 -1.52
N ARG A 152 10.30 14.19 -1.85
CA ARG A 152 9.60 12.99 -1.34
C ARG A 152 8.77 12.36 -2.46
N PRO A 153 9.39 11.98 -3.58
CA PRO A 153 8.62 11.63 -4.77
C PRO A 153 7.98 10.24 -4.70
N LEU A 154 8.50 9.37 -3.83
CA LEU A 154 8.15 7.95 -3.77
C LEU A 154 7.31 7.62 -2.52
N GLY A 155 6.12 7.08 -2.77
CA GLY A 155 5.19 6.57 -1.79
C GLY A 155 5.54 5.16 -1.31
N ASN A 156 4.93 4.78 -0.18
CA ASN A 156 5.31 3.56 0.53
C ASN A 156 4.20 2.52 0.69
N THR A 157 3.01 2.80 0.14
CA THR A 157 1.83 1.94 0.22
C THR A 157 1.89 0.76 -0.76
N PHE A 158 2.65 0.92 -1.85
CA PHE A 158 2.89 -0.06 -2.89
C PHE A 158 4.30 0.12 -3.45
N ILE A 159 5.11 -0.95 -3.47
CA ILE A 159 6.49 -0.94 -3.96
C ILE A 159 6.79 -2.29 -4.61
N VAL A 160 7.44 -2.28 -5.78
CA VAL A 160 7.95 -3.47 -6.46
C VAL A 160 9.46 -3.36 -6.60
N ALA A 161 10.19 -4.41 -6.23
CA ALA A 161 11.64 -4.46 -6.42
C ALA A 161 12.16 -5.90 -6.46
N ALA A 162 13.29 -6.10 -7.13
CA ALA A 162 14.05 -7.34 -7.05
C ALA A 162 14.82 -7.42 -5.73
N LYS A 163 15.09 -8.66 -5.29
CA LYS A 163 15.94 -8.93 -4.13
C LYS A 163 17.34 -8.34 -4.35
N GLY A 164 17.97 -7.87 -3.29
CA GLY A 164 19.32 -7.34 -3.32
C GLY A 164 19.44 -5.90 -3.86
N SER A 165 18.33 -5.21 -4.14
CA SER A 165 18.33 -3.80 -4.55
C SER A 165 19.11 -2.93 -3.54
N LEU A 166 20.12 -2.21 -4.04
CA LEU A 166 20.92 -1.29 -3.22
C LEU A 166 20.04 -0.22 -2.61
N PHE A 167 19.11 0.36 -3.38
CA PHE A 167 18.19 1.37 -2.88
C PHE A 167 17.33 0.87 -1.73
N MET A 168 16.76 -0.34 -1.83
CA MET A 168 15.93 -0.91 -0.75
C MET A 168 16.74 -1.12 0.54
N ARG A 169 17.99 -1.58 0.43
CA ARG A 169 18.90 -1.70 1.57
C ARG A 169 19.17 -0.34 2.24
N LEU A 170 19.56 0.66 1.44
CA LEU A 170 19.87 1.99 1.96
C LEU A 170 18.63 2.67 2.56
N TRP A 171 17.45 2.47 1.96
CA TRP A 171 16.20 3.02 2.47
C TRP A 171 15.87 2.42 3.84
N HIS A 172 16.03 1.10 3.99
CA HIS A 172 15.91 0.43 5.29
C HIS A 172 16.90 0.97 6.32
N GLU A 173 18.18 1.12 5.95
CA GLU A 173 19.24 1.60 6.83
C GLU A 173 18.98 3.03 7.33
N VAL A 174 18.60 3.95 6.43
CA VAL A 174 18.27 5.34 6.80
C VAL A 174 17.09 5.37 7.75
N PHE A 175 15.98 4.69 7.41
CA PHE A 175 14.80 4.73 8.26
C PHE A 175 15.04 4.03 9.60
N SER A 176 15.80 2.92 9.62
CA SER A 176 16.19 2.25 10.86
C SER A 176 17.09 3.11 11.73
N ALA A 177 18.00 3.89 11.15
CA ALA A 177 18.83 4.83 11.90
C ALA A 177 17.99 5.93 12.57
N VAL A 178 17.03 6.49 11.83
CA VAL A 178 16.10 7.51 12.36
C VAL A 178 15.23 6.94 13.48
N MET A 179 14.77 5.69 13.35
CA MET A 179 13.89 5.07 14.34
C MET A 179 14.62 4.44 15.53
N LYS A 180 15.94 4.20 15.45
CA LYS A 180 16.72 3.33 16.36
C LYS A 180 16.31 3.38 17.84
N ASP A 181 16.25 4.59 18.42
CA ASP A 181 16.00 4.81 19.85
C ASP A 181 14.62 5.44 20.12
N ARG A 182 13.72 5.42 19.13
CA ARG A 182 12.39 6.05 19.23
C ARG A 182 11.33 5.07 19.73
N THR A 183 10.33 5.62 20.42
CA THR A 183 9.10 4.92 20.83
C THR A 183 7.85 5.49 20.16
N THR A 184 8.01 6.50 19.31
CA THR A 184 6.95 7.21 18.58
C THR A 184 7.53 7.82 17.29
N SER A 185 6.68 8.15 16.31
CA SER A 185 7.07 8.92 15.11
C SER A 185 7.11 10.43 15.33
N ARG A 186 6.71 10.92 16.51
CA ARG A 186 6.79 12.35 16.82
C ARG A 186 8.21 12.87 16.60
N ASP A 187 8.29 14.02 15.94
CA ASP A 187 9.52 14.73 15.63
C ASP A 187 10.52 13.91 14.80
N VAL A 188 10.05 12.91 14.06
CA VAL A 188 10.87 12.20 13.06
C VAL A 188 11.32 13.17 11.98
N ARG A 189 10.50 14.15 11.59
CA ARG A 189 10.88 15.16 10.58
C ARG A 189 12.09 16.03 11.00
N LEU A 190 12.35 16.12 12.31
CA LEU A 190 13.43 16.93 12.88
C LEU A 190 14.76 16.17 12.99
N ASP A 191 14.80 14.91 12.56
CA ASP A 191 16.02 14.12 12.60
C ASP A 191 17.13 14.77 11.75
N PRO A 192 18.39 14.86 12.23
CA PRO A 192 19.49 15.45 11.48
C PRO A 192 19.71 14.82 10.10
N LEU A 193 19.34 13.55 9.91
CA LEU A 193 19.41 12.90 8.60
C LEU A 193 18.51 13.55 7.55
N PHE A 194 17.47 14.28 7.95
CA PHE A 194 16.49 14.94 7.07
C PHE A 194 16.68 16.46 6.97
N ALA A 195 17.64 17.04 7.69
CA ALA A 195 17.78 18.50 7.84
C ALA A 195 18.02 19.28 6.53
N HIS A 196 18.48 18.61 5.47
CA HIS A 196 18.71 19.21 4.15
C HIS A 196 17.49 19.17 3.22
N LEU A 197 16.43 18.46 3.60
CA LEU A 197 15.22 18.33 2.80
C LEU A 197 14.27 19.49 3.06
N THR A 198 13.53 19.88 2.03
CA THR A 198 12.54 20.96 2.16
C THR A 198 11.46 20.59 3.17
N PRO A 199 11.13 21.44 4.16
CA PRO A 199 9.98 21.23 5.03
C PRO A 199 8.69 21.14 4.23
N LEU A 200 7.80 20.21 4.60
CA LEU A 200 6.52 20.06 3.93
C LEU A 200 5.60 21.24 4.26
N THR A 201 4.89 21.73 3.26
CA THR A 201 3.85 22.73 3.42
C THR A 201 2.59 22.29 2.68
N PHE A 202 1.43 22.64 3.23
CA PHE A 202 0.14 22.40 2.59
C PHE A 202 -0.59 23.73 2.43
N PRO A 203 -1.38 23.90 1.35
CA PRO A 203 -2.34 24.99 1.28
C PRO A 203 -3.32 24.96 2.46
N ASP A 204 -3.68 26.13 2.99
CA ASP A 204 -4.58 26.27 4.16
C ASP A 204 -5.91 25.52 3.99
N ALA A 205 -6.36 25.35 2.75
CA ALA A 205 -7.61 24.66 2.41
C ALA A 205 -7.67 23.19 2.83
N TYR A 206 -6.53 22.52 3.05
CA TYR A 206 -6.51 21.10 3.42
C TYR A 206 -6.66 20.86 4.93
N ALA A 207 -6.64 21.91 5.76
CA ALA A 207 -6.71 21.85 7.23
C ALA A 207 -5.75 20.80 7.86
N LEU A 208 -4.66 20.45 7.15
CA LEU A 208 -3.73 19.39 7.52
C LEU A 208 -2.55 20.01 8.27
N ASN A 209 -2.26 19.48 9.45
CA ASN A 209 -1.07 19.88 10.18
C ASN A 209 0.18 19.30 9.50
N ALA A 210 0.96 20.17 8.85
CA ALA A 210 2.14 19.77 8.08
C ALA A 210 3.21 19.05 8.92
N ASP A 211 3.36 19.41 10.20
CA ASP A 211 4.31 18.77 11.10
C ASP A 211 3.88 17.34 11.44
N ILE A 212 2.61 17.16 11.82
CA ILE A 212 2.05 15.84 12.13
C ILE A 212 2.13 14.94 10.90
N PHE A 213 1.79 15.47 9.71
CA PHE A 213 1.89 14.69 8.48
C PHE A 213 3.34 14.38 8.12
N SER A 214 4.29 15.32 8.27
CA SER A 214 5.70 15.09 8.00
C SER A 214 6.30 14.00 8.90
N ASP A 215 5.92 13.99 10.17
CA ASP A 215 6.29 12.93 11.11
C ASP A 215 5.68 11.58 10.71
N TYR A 216 4.42 11.59 10.24
CA TYR A 216 3.70 10.41 9.75
C TYR A 216 4.34 9.82 8.48
N ILE A 217 4.86 10.65 7.57
CA ILE A 217 5.51 10.22 6.32
C ILE A 217 7.04 10.11 6.43
N GLY A 218 7.58 9.87 7.62
CA GLY A 218 9.03 9.78 7.85
C GLY A 218 9.74 8.77 6.93
N GLN A 219 9.08 7.66 6.57
CA GLN A 219 9.64 6.66 5.67
C GLN A 219 9.73 7.18 4.22
N PHE A 220 8.76 7.98 3.74
CA PHE A 220 8.83 8.67 2.45
C PHE A 220 10.02 9.64 2.43
N THR A 221 10.22 10.34 3.55
CA THR A 221 11.33 11.27 3.75
C THR A 221 12.69 10.55 3.71
N ALA A 222 12.78 9.30 4.20
CA ALA A 222 13.97 8.48 4.09
C ALA A 222 14.32 8.10 2.64
N ALA A 223 13.33 7.76 1.80
CA ALA A 223 13.56 7.59 0.36
C ALA A 223 14.00 8.89 -0.29
N GLY A 224 13.26 9.97 0.00
CA GLY A 224 13.56 11.32 -0.43
C GLY A 224 15.01 11.73 -0.22
N ARG A 225 15.50 11.51 1.01
CA ARG A 225 16.90 11.70 1.38
C ARG A 225 17.87 11.03 0.41
N LEU A 226 17.63 9.75 0.09
CA LEU A 226 18.53 9.00 -0.79
C LEU A 226 18.48 9.54 -2.21
N LEU A 227 17.29 9.87 -2.71
CA LEU A 227 17.09 10.39 -4.05
C LEU A 227 17.66 11.81 -4.23
N SER A 228 17.88 12.55 -3.15
CA SER A 228 18.48 13.90 -3.18
C SER A 228 20.00 13.92 -2.97
N LEU A 229 20.66 12.76 -2.78
CA LEU A 229 22.08 12.70 -2.42
C LEU A 229 22.95 11.95 -3.43
N VAL A 230 24.21 12.37 -3.51
CA VAL A 230 25.28 11.70 -4.26
C VAL A 230 26.37 11.35 -3.26
N ASP A 231 26.75 10.07 -3.22
CA ASP A 231 27.86 9.57 -2.41
C ASP A 231 28.79 8.70 -3.30
N PRO A 232 29.87 9.30 -3.83
CA PRO A 232 30.83 8.58 -4.67
C PRO A 232 31.57 7.46 -3.94
N SER A 233 31.67 7.49 -2.60
CA SER A 233 32.40 6.47 -1.82
C SER A 233 31.69 5.12 -1.83
N MET A 234 30.37 5.14 -2.02
CA MET A 234 29.53 3.94 -2.14
C MET A 234 28.92 3.77 -3.54
N GLY A 235 29.30 4.64 -4.49
CA GLY A 235 28.78 4.62 -5.87
C GLY A 235 27.30 4.98 -5.97
N TRP A 236 26.79 5.81 -5.05
CA TRP A 236 25.38 6.22 -5.04
C TRP A 236 25.20 7.58 -5.74
N ASP A 237 24.27 7.63 -6.69
CA ASP A 237 23.80 8.87 -7.33
C ASP A 237 22.27 8.84 -7.33
N GLY A 238 21.68 9.39 -6.27
CA GLY A 238 20.23 9.42 -6.06
C GLY A 238 19.45 10.13 -7.16
N PRO A 239 19.85 11.35 -7.58
CA PRO A 239 19.15 12.07 -8.64
C PRO A 239 19.16 11.31 -9.97
N ARG A 240 20.28 10.66 -10.31
CA ARG A 240 20.35 9.81 -11.50
C ARG A 240 19.47 8.56 -11.35
N PHE A 241 19.56 7.88 -10.21
CA PHE A 241 18.75 6.70 -9.93
C PHE A 241 17.24 6.99 -10.02
N PHE A 242 16.81 8.14 -9.49
CA PHE A 242 15.43 8.57 -9.59
C PHE A 242 14.95 8.71 -11.04
N GLN A 243 15.80 9.26 -11.92
CA GLN A 243 15.46 9.51 -13.32
C GLN A 243 15.50 8.25 -14.19
N GLU A 244 16.45 7.36 -13.93
CA GLU A 244 16.74 6.21 -14.80
C GLU A 244 16.10 4.91 -14.30
N ASN A 245 15.95 4.72 -12.99
CA ASN A 245 15.68 3.41 -12.40
C ASN A 245 14.36 3.32 -11.63
N ILE A 246 13.64 4.43 -11.41
CA ILE A 246 12.34 4.42 -10.72
C ILE A 246 11.19 4.66 -11.71
N MET A 247 10.30 3.67 -11.83
CA MET A 247 9.00 3.85 -12.46
C MET A 247 8.00 4.34 -11.40
N LEU A 248 7.61 5.61 -11.48
CA LEU A 248 6.57 6.17 -10.63
C LEU A 248 5.19 6.03 -11.27
N LEU A 249 4.35 5.22 -10.66
CA LEU A 249 2.93 5.16 -10.97
C LEU A 249 2.23 6.46 -10.52
N PRO A 250 1.31 7.01 -11.32
CA PRO A 250 0.48 8.13 -10.90
C PRO A 250 -0.24 7.83 -9.57
N PHE A 251 -0.39 8.83 -8.70
CA PHE A 251 -1.09 8.66 -7.43
C PHE A 251 -2.54 8.16 -7.62
N ASP A 252 -3.16 8.55 -8.74
CA ASP A 252 -4.51 8.15 -9.15
C ASP A 252 -4.65 6.63 -9.31
N GLU A 253 -3.58 5.90 -9.62
CA GLU A 253 -3.57 4.43 -9.72
C GLU A 253 -4.04 3.74 -8.44
N LEU A 254 -3.84 4.41 -7.29
CA LEU A 254 -4.23 3.93 -5.98
C LEU A 254 -5.45 4.64 -5.39
N PHE A 255 -5.62 5.92 -5.75
CA PHE A 255 -6.49 6.84 -5.01
C PHE A 255 -7.57 7.53 -5.85
N ILE A 256 -7.81 7.13 -7.11
CA ILE A 256 -8.81 7.79 -7.96
C ILE A 256 -10.21 7.85 -7.31
N HIS A 257 -10.63 6.78 -6.63
CA HIS A 257 -11.92 6.73 -5.93
C HIS A 257 -12.05 7.84 -4.86
N ASN A 258 -10.95 8.21 -4.21
CA ASN A 258 -10.94 9.35 -3.28
C ASN A 258 -11.01 10.67 -4.05
N HIS A 259 -10.35 10.81 -5.20
CA HIS A 259 -10.48 12.02 -6.01
C HIS A 259 -11.88 12.24 -6.56
N LEU A 260 -12.57 11.17 -6.97
CA LEU A 260 -13.94 11.24 -7.48
C LEU A 260 -14.95 11.78 -6.46
N THR A 261 -14.66 11.66 -5.16
CA THR A 261 -15.56 12.08 -4.08
C THR A 261 -14.90 13.05 -3.10
N GLU A 262 -13.83 13.71 -3.51
CA GLU A 262 -13.10 14.70 -2.68
C GLU A 262 -12.73 14.13 -1.29
N TRP A 263 -12.27 12.88 -1.27
CA TRP A 263 -11.88 12.13 -0.07
C TRP A 263 -13.02 11.84 0.92
N ASN A 264 -14.27 12.14 0.54
CA ASN A 264 -15.45 11.85 1.34
C ASN A 264 -15.94 10.42 1.09
N GLY A 265 -15.95 9.59 2.14
CA GLY A 265 -16.42 8.21 2.09
C GLY A 265 -17.94 8.06 2.00
N GLY A 266 -18.73 9.07 2.37
CA GLY A 266 -20.20 9.02 2.35
C GLY A 266 -20.77 8.79 0.94
N PRO A 267 -20.37 9.60 -0.07
CA PRO A 267 -20.73 9.36 -1.47
C PRO A 267 -20.24 8.00 -1.97
N GLN A 268 -19.00 7.60 -1.66
CA GLN A 268 -18.46 6.29 -2.06
C GLN A 268 -19.32 5.14 -1.50
N PHE A 269 -19.67 5.21 -0.21
CA PHE A 269 -20.52 4.23 0.44
C PHE A 269 -21.93 4.20 -0.17
N THR A 270 -22.49 5.35 -0.53
CA THR A 270 -23.79 5.46 -1.21
C THR A 270 -23.77 4.80 -2.58
N HIS A 271 -22.73 5.04 -3.39
CA HIS A 271 -22.59 4.40 -4.70
C HIS A 271 -22.44 2.88 -4.56
N LEU A 272 -21.57 2.42 -3.65
CA LEU A 272 -21.26 1.01 -3.48
C LEU A 272 -22.41 0.21 -2.85
N SER A 273 -23.18 0.81 -1.94
CA SER A 273 -24.29 0.13 -1.26
C SER A 273 -25.57 0.05 -2.11
N ARG A 274 -25.61 0.73 -3.25
CA ARG A 274 -26.77 0.76 -4.12
C ARG A 274 -26.98 -0.59 -4.80
N THR A 275 -28.24 -1.04 -4.84
CA THR A 275 -28.63 -2.26 -5.54
C THR A 275 -28.34 -2.11 -7.03
N ARG A 276 -27.66 -3.09 -7.59
CA ARG A 276 -27.34 -3.24 -9.00
C ARG A 276 -28.27 -4.27 -9.62
N SER A 277 -28.99 -3.88 -10.66
CA SER A 277 -29.84 -4.77 -11.46
C SER A 277 -29.35 -4.76 -12.89
N GLU A 278 -29.43 -5.90 -13.59
CA GLU A 278 -29.11 -6.00 -15.01
C GLU A 278 -30.38 -6.11 -15.85
N PRO A 279 -30.55 -5.31 -16.91
CA PRO A 279 -29.66 -4.21 -17.34
C PRO A 279 -29.69 -3.03 -16.36
N VAL A 280 -28.56 -2.31 -16.24
CA VAL A 280 -28.48 -1.08 -15.43
C VAL A 280 -29.43 -0.02 -16.00
N ASP A 281 -30.34 0.50 -15.17
CA ASP A 281 -31.24 1.59 -15.55
C ASP A 281 -30.49 2.92 -15.58
N ARG A 282 -29.90 3.25 -16.73
CA ARG A 282 -29.19 4.51 -16.96
C ARG A 282 -30.10 5.75 -17.01
N SER A 283 -31.41 5.58 -16.95
CA SER A 283 -32.35 6.71 -16.84
C SER A 283 -32.49 7.20 -15.39
N ASP A 284 -32.16 6.36 -14.40
CA ASP A 284 -31.99 6.75 -13.01
C ASP A 284 -30.62 7.44 -12.84
N PRO A 285 -30.57 8.75 -12.55
CA PRO A 285 -29.32 9.50 -12.42
C PRO A 285 -28.37 8.92 -11.38
N ASP A 286 -28.91 8.35 -10.32
CA ASP A 286 -28.08 7.84 -9.25
C ASP A 286 -27.50 6.45 -9.58
N GLN A 287 -28.21 5.63 -10.36
CA GLN A 287 -27.65 4.38 -10.91
C GLN A 287 -26.55 4.69 -11.91
N ALA A 288 -26.80 5.64 -12.83
CA ALA A 288 -25.79 6.11 -13.77
C ALA A 288 -24.54 6.65 -13.03
N SER A 289 -24.73 7.36 -11.92
CA SER A 289 -23.63 7.86 -11.09
C SER A 289 -22.87 6.75 -10.37
N ALA A 290 -23.54 5.71 -9.86
CA ALA A 290 -22.89 4.57 -9.22
C ALA A 290 -22.12 3.71 -10.25
N GLU A 291 -22.71 3.47 -11.43
CA GLU A 291 -22.04 2.81 -12.56
C GLU A 291 -20.78 3.59 -12.95
N ALA A 292 -20.90 4.89 -13.20
CA ALA A 292 -19.76 5.73 -13.56
C ALA A 292 -18.65 5.71 -12.51
N PHE A 293 -18.99 5.75 -11.22
CA PHE A 293 -18.02 5.65 -10.14
C PHE A 293 -17.27 4.31 -10.15
N VAL A 294 -17.98 3.19 -10.20
CA VAL A 294 -17.36 1.86 -10.14
C VAL A 294 -16.55 1.55 -11.40
N GLU A 295 -17.11 1.82 -12.59
CA GLU A 295 -16.41 1.58 -13.86
C GLU A 295 -15.15 2.45 -13.97
N THR A 296 -15.20 3.72 -13.55
CA THR A 296 -14.00 4.57 -13.53
C THR A 296 -12.91 4.00 -12.63
N VAL A 297 -13.27 3.47 -11.45
CA VAL A 297 -12.32 2.84 -10.53
C VAL A 297 -11.74 1.56 -11.15
N LEU A 298 -12.58 0.73 -11.76
CA LEU A 298 -12.16 -0.51 -12.44
C LEU A 298 -11.26 -0.25 -13.64
N GLU A 299 -11.49 0.80 -14.41
CA GLU A 299 -10.73 1.10 -15.63
C GLU A 299 -9.39 1.78 -15.35
N ARG A 300 -9.29 2.60 -14.29
CA ARG A 300 -8.20 3.56 -14.11
C ARG A 300 -7.32 3.34 -12.88
N SER A 301 -7.56 2.28 -12.12
CA SER A 301 -6.75 1.96 -10.94
C SER A 301 -6.12 0.59 -11.03
N LEU A 302 -4.84 0.51 -10.71
CA LEU A 302 -4.18 -0.75 -10.38
C LEU A 302 -4.72 -1.30 -9.05
N ILE A 303 -4.91 -0.43 -8.04
CA ILE A 303 -5.38 -0.78 -6.71
C ILE A 303 -6.39 0.27 -6.24
N ALA A 304 -7.54 -0.09 -5.70
CA ALA A 304 -8.35 0.87 -4.94
C ALA A 304 -7.93 0.85 -3.46
N LYS A 305 -7.08 1.79 -3.06
CA LYS A 305 -6.52 1.87 -1.69
C LYS A 305 -7.47 2.60 -0.74
N MET A 306 -8.13 1.82 0.10
CA MET A 306 -8.96 2.33 1.19
C MET A 306 -8.07 2.99 2.25
N SER A 307 -8.12 4.32 2.30
CA SER A 307 -7.37 5.11 3.27
C SER A 307 -7.96 4.95 4.67
N GLN A 308 -7.09 4.84 5.68
CA GLN A 308 -7.44 4.89 7.10
C GLN A 308 -6.70 6.05 7.79
N ALA A 309 -6.54 7.18 7.10
CA ALA A 309 -5.91 8.39 7.62
C ALA A 309 -6.88 9.20 8.52
N GLN A 310 -7.79 8.52 9.22
CA GLN A 310 -8.70 9.13 10.19
C GLN A 310 -7.87 9.81 11.29
N GLY A 311 -8.09 11.10 11.50
CA GLY A 311 -7.30 11.93 12.42
C GLY A 311 -6.25 12.82 11.75
N LEU A 312 -5.79 12.49 10.53
CA LEU A 312 -5.03 13.42 9.67
C LEU A 312 -5.97 14.36 8.91
N LEU A 313 -7.13 13.85 8.51
CA LEU A 313 -8.22 14.63 7.90
C LEU A 313 -9.42 14.63 8.87
N PRO A 314 -9.44 15.51 9.89
CA PRO A 314 -10.45 15.45 10.96
C PRO A 314 -11.88 15.69 10.47
N ASP A 315 -12.04 16.49 9.40
CA ASP A 315 -13.35 16.89 8.88
C ASP A 315 -13.96 15.90 7.88
N LEU A 316 -13.22 14.85 7.51
CA LEU A 316 -13.65 13.86 6.51
C LEU A 316 -13.76 12.47 7.13
N VAL A 317 -14.87 11.79 6.84
CA VAL A 317 -15.04 10.38 7.17
C VAL A 317 -14.69 9.56 5.93
N GLN A 318 -13.62 8.77 6.01
CA GLN A 318 -13.16 7.92 4.90
C GLN A 318 -13.99 6.64 4.80
N LEU A 319 -14.08 6.07 3.59
CA LEU A 319 -14.89 4.86 3.34
C LEU A 319 -14.48 3.69 4.25
N ALA A 320 -13.18 3.49 4.48
CA ALA A 320 -12.69 2.45 5.38
C ALA A 320 -13.27 2.60 6.80
N ALA A 321 -13.34 3.83 7.31
CA ALA A 321 -13.91 4.11 8.63
C ALA A 321 -15.43 3.89 8.68
N ILE A 322 -16.12 3.97 7.54
CA ILE A 322 -17.55 3.61 7.43
C ILE A 322 -17.71 2.08 7.45
N TRP A 323 -16.89 1.35 6.69
CA TRP A 323 -16.90 -0.12 6.67
C TRP A 323 -16.44 -0.76 7.98
N ASP A 324 -15.59 -0.09 8.76
CA ASP A 324 -15.15 -0.57 10.07
C ASP A 324 -16.26 -0.51 11.15
N ARG A 325 -17.40 0.13 10.87
CA ARG A 325 -18.52 0.22 11.83
C ARG A 325 -19.29 -1.11 11.91
N PRO A 326 -19.65 -1.57 13.13
CA PRO A 326 -20.35 -2.85 13.30
C PRO A 326 -21.65 -2.98 12.50
N GLU A 327 -22.41 -1.88 12.34
CA GLU A 327 -23.66 -1.86 11.58
C GLU A 327 -23.47 -2.04 10.06
N ASN A 328 -22.25 -1.87 9.56
CA ASN A 328 -21.90 -2.00 8.14
C ASN A 328 -21.12 -3.29 7.85
N ASP A 329 -21.12 -4.27 8.77
CA ASP A 329 -20.47 -5.56 8.50
C ASP A 329 -21.06 -6.21 7.25
N GLY A 330 -20.19 -6.60 6.32
CA GLY A 330 -20.57 -7.15 5.02
C GLY A 330 -21.05 -6.14 3.97
N ALA A 331 -21.07 -4.84 4.26
CA ALA A 331 -21.50 -3.82 3.29
C ALA A 331 -20.61 -3.76 2.04
N ASP A 332 -19.33 -4.12 2.14
CA ASP A 332 -18.38 -4.19 1.01
C ASP A 332 -18.60 -5.40 0.08
N VAL A 333 -19.56 -6.28 0.41
CA VAL A 333 -19.91 -7.49 -0.34
C VAL A 333 -21.41 -7.78 -0.29
N ALA A 334 -22.23 -6.75 -0.04
CA ALA A 334 -23.67 -6.93 0.11
C ALA A 334 -24.30 -7.48 -1.20
N PRO A 335 -25.09 -8.57 -1.16
CA PRO A 335 -25.62 -9.20 -2.36
C PRO A 335 -26.43 -8.26 -3.24
N GLY A 336 -26.22 -8.33 -4.55
CA GLY A 336 -26.89 -7.53 -5.57
C GLY A 336 -26.53 -6.06 -5.51
N THR A 337 -25.37 -5.67 -4.98
CA THR A 337 -24.93 -4.27 -4.92
C THR A 337 -23.74 -3.97 -5.84
N TRP A 338 -23.48 -2.68 -6.06
CA TRP A 338 -22.26 -2.22 -6.74
C TRP A 338 -20.98 -2.61 -5.99
N ALA A 339 -21.01 -2.76 -4.65
CA ALA A 339 -19.89 -3.27 -3.86
C ALA A 339 -19.58 -4.73 -4.20
N GLU A 340 -20.60 -5.59 -4.27
CA GLU A 340 -20.43 -6.98 -4.69
C GLU A 340 -19.90 -7.06 -6.13
N TYR A 341 -20.40 -6.22 -7.04
CA TYR A 341 -19.88 -6.17 -8.41
C TYR A 341 -18.41 -5.74 -8.46
N LEU A 342 -18.00 -4.72 -7.71
CA LEU A 342 -16.59 -4.29 -7.63
C LEU A 342 -15.69 -5.45 -7.16
N ARG A 343 -16.13 -6.21 -6.14
CA ARG A 343 -15.42 -7.41 -5.65
C ARG A 343 -15.32 -8.49 -6.71
N TRP A 344 -16.45 -8.80 -7.36
CA TRP A 344 -16.49 -9.76 -8.44
C TRP A 344 -15.56 -9.34 -9.58
N ALA A 345 -15.64 -8.09 -10.04
CA ALA A 345 -14.81 -7.55 -11.10
C ALA A 345 -13.32 -7.59 -10.73
N SER A 346 -12.97 -7.27 -9.48
CA SER A 346 -11.59 -7.33 -9.00
C SER A 346 -10.96 -8.72 -9.05
N ALA A 347 -11.74 -9.80 -9.24
CA ALA A 347 -11.22 -11.16 -9.35
C ALA A 347 -11.43 -11.79 -10.75
N HIS A 348 -12.25 -11.19 -11.62
CA HIS A 348 -12.71 -11.83 -12.87
C HIS A 348 -12.52 -10.98 -14.12
N LEU A 349 -12.38 -9.66 -14.00
CA LEU A 349 -12.14 -8.78 -15.14
C LEU A 349 -10.65 -8.44 -15.23
N GLU A 350 -10.16 -8.28 -16.46
CA GLU A 350 -8.81 -7.81 -16.73
C GLU A 350 -8.87 -6.45 -17.39
N GLN A 351 -7.91 -5.60 -17.04
CA GLN A 351 -7.70 -4.34 -17.73
C GLN A 351 -6.96 -4.60 -19.04
N ASP A 352 -7.33 -3.91 -20.12
CA ASP A 352 -6.65 -3.99 -21.42
C ASP A 352 -5.59 -2.89 -21.63
N ARG A 353 -5.45 -1.99 -20.65
CA ARG A 353 -4.46 -0.91 -20.63
C ARG A 353 -3.08 -1.41 -20.22
N GLN A 354 -2.05 -0.74 -20.71
CA GLN A 354 -0.66 -0.88 -20.26
C GLN A 354 -0.33 0.19 -19.22
N LEU A 355 0.56 -0.13 -18.28
CA LEU A 355 0.98 0.74 -17.16
C LEU A 355 2.10 1.72 -17.52
#